data_AF-A0A0N7GRX4-F1
#
_entry.id   AF-A0A0N7GRX4-F1
#
_cell.length_a   1.000
_cell.length_b   1.000
_cell.length_c   1.000
_cell.angle_alpha   90.00
_cell.angle_beta   90.00
_cell.angle_gamma   90.00
#
_symmetry.space_group_name_H-M   'P 1'
#
loop_
_entity.id
_entity.type
_entity.pdbx_description
1 polymer ?
#
loop_
_entity_poly.entity_id
_entity_poly.type
_entity_poly.pdbx_seq_one_letter_code
_entity_poly.pdbx_strand_id
1 'polypeptide(L)'
;MTENAAGDATERPYDIFISYSRADAVKASQIRDLLTARGHHVFFDAEGIDAGAEFPDVIDRAVKGAKVVLGCWTPAAIQRRWVRIESRIGLDRGSLVAIGLEKMDPEALPAEFYNVNVVDLSKFDGNAAHPAWQRVLAAIDRRLGGGAPLATPADAAGRAPVSRRRFPSLALGAAAALAVAALAGGGWYYSAQAVAFDQAAVEAGFDKTVTATEPVIANAVVSALGDTEKATNGKIFWGLAQLIAVDKATAADKLSRFDAMVAKFMGGGCHCVMVEGAPFTVVSLWTLKAYGAADRTPPVPVVEALLAAQNREGWWSSAMDAADRPDNAATYVTAFAVIALREIDAALKGEPALQEKVRTARSRAVEWLMRRRPKAGVNWADYPDNSLRTETPSISAMATLALIPEVGDAEAKGLAADFVAGIDRLSPIQTNFSTDIMVTRADGETYVDTYRHVPAGWEVHALAKSYPLLAGDAAAKAGRLLDQAGAISLSDPQLARQDWMLAEQYMGWRGARDALASGKP
;
A
#
# COMPACT_ATOMS: atom_id res chain seq x y z
N MET A 1 -26.71 10.14 55.16
CA MET A 1 -26.89 11.21 54.15
C MET A 1 -25.58 11.94 54.02
N THR A 2 -24.88 11.72 52.91
CA THR A 2 -24.20 12.71 52.05
C THR A 2 -23.48 11.89 51.00
N GLU A 3 -24.13 11.76 49.83
CA GLU A 3 -23.50 11.39 48.57
C GLU A 3 -22.33 12.34 48.29
N ASN A 4 -21.18 11.79 47.88
CA ASN A 4 -20.14 12.58 47.23
C ASN A 4 -20.13 12.16 45.76
N ALA A 5 -20.76 13.00 44.94
CA ALA A 5 -20.75 12.92 43.50
C ALA A 5 -19.35 13.31 42.98
N ALA A 6 -18.51 12.33 42.70
CA ALA A 6 -17.39 12.50 41.80
C ALA A 6 -17.92 12.25 40.38
N GLY A 7 -18.33 13.32 39.71
CA GLY A 7 -18.65 13.29 38.29
C GLY A 7 -17.40 12.95 37.49
N ASP A 8 -17.55 11.97 36.62
CA ASP A 8 -16.70 11.71 35.46
C ASP A 8 -16.61 12.99 34.61
N ALA A 9 -15.58 13.79 34.85
CA ALA A 9 -15.22 14.88 33.95
C ALA A 9 -14.57 14.22 32.72
N THR A 10 -15.38 13.88 31.73
CA THR A 10 -14.91 13.48 30.41
C THR A 10 -13.93 14.55 29.92
N GLU A 11 -12.63 14.22 29.95
CA GLU A 11 -11.56 15.13 29.56
C GLU A 11 -11.82 15.64 28.14
N ARG A 12 -11.94 16.96 27.97
CA ARG A 12 -12.27 17.55 26.67
C ARG A 12 -11.20 17.12 25.66
N PRO A 13 -11.56 16.47 24.54
CA PRO A 13 -10.59 16.09 23.51
C PRO A 13 -9.80 17.30 23.02
N TYR A 14 -8.51 17.13 22.73
CA TYR A 14 -7.70 18.19 22.16
C TYR A 14 -8.24 18.60 20.78
N ASP A 15 -8.27 19.91 20.51
CA ASP A 15 -8.62 20.41 19.19
C ASP A 15 -7.43 20.26 18.24
N ILE A 16 -6.21 20.51 18.73
CA ILE A 16 -4.98 20.51 17.94
C ILE A 16 -3.88 19.76 18.70
N PHE A 17 -3.21 18.82 18.04
CA PHE A 17 -1.98 18.19 18.49
C PHE A 17 -0.79 18.82 17.75
N ILE A 18 0.23 19.31 18.47
CA ILE A 18 1.44 19.89 17.85
C ILE A 18 2.57 18.86 17.88
N SER A 19 2.97 18.38 16.70
CA SER A 19 4.15 17.53 16.51
C SER A 19 5.37 18.38 16.19
N TYR A 20 6.43 18.28 16.98
CA TYR A 20 7.64 19.09 16.81
C TYR A 20 8.88 18.39 17.38
N SER A 21 10.08 18.82 16.96
CA SER A 21 11.33 18.37 17.57
C SER A 21 11.67 19.22 18.80
N ARG A 22 12.22 18.61 19.85
CA ARG A 22 12.70 19.33 21.05
C ARG A 22 13.65 20.50 20.74
N ALA A 23 14.48 20.37 19.71
CA ALA A 23 15.37 21.45 19.27
C ALA A 23 14.60 22.70 18.79
N ASP A 24 13.36 22.52 18.36
CA ASP A 24 12.48 23.55 17.82
C ASP A 24 11.45 24.05 18.84
N ALA A 25 11.56 23.65 20.11
CA ALA A 25 10.58 23.92 21.17
C ALA A 25 10.26 25.41 21.34
N VAL A 26 11.24 26.30 21.19
CA VAL A 26 11.06 27.75 21.34
C VAL A 26 10.16 28.32 20.24
N LYS A 27 10.32 27.89 18.98
CA LYS A 27 9.45 28.32 17.88
C LYS A 27 8.08 27.65 17.99
N ALA A 28 8.04 26.37 18.35
CA ALA A 28 6.80 25.61 18.50
C ALA A 28 5.92 26.14 19.66
N SER A 29 6.53 26.62 20.76
CA SER A 29 5.80 27.21 21.88
C SER A 29 5.14 28.55 21.52
N GLN A 30 5.78 29.37 20.69
CA GLN A 30 5.16 30.58 20.14
C GLN A 30 3.91 30.26 19.31
N ILE A 31 3.97 29.20 18.50
CA ILE A 31 2.82 28.70 17.73
C ILE A 31 1.71 28.21 18.66
N ARG A 32 2.05 27.42 19.69
CA ARG A 32 1.10 26.99 20.74
C ARG A 32 0.40 28.18 21.39
N ASP A 33 1.16 29.21 21.78
CA ASP A 33 0.63 30.36 22.51
C ASP A 33 -0.36 31.15 21.64
N LEU A 34 -0.06 31.32 20.35
CA LEU A 34 -0.97 31.96 19.38
C LEU A 34 -2.26 31.16 19.16
N LEU A 35 -2.19 29.83 19.12
CA LEU A 35 -3.36 28.96 18.99
C LEU A 35 -4.20 28.94 20.29
N THR A 36 -3.54 28.93 21.45
CA THR A 36 -4.18 28.96 22.76
C THR A 36 -4.89 30.30 23.00
N ALA A 37 -4.26 31.43 22.61
CA ALA A 37 -4.86 32.76 22.67
C ALA A 37 -6.14 32.90 21.82
N ARG A 38 -6.34 32.02 20.82
CA ARG A 38 -7.56 31.91 20.02
C ARG A 38 -8.62 30.97 20.61
N GLY A 39 -8.35 30.38 21.78
CA GLY A 39 -9.27 29.51 22.49
C GLY A 39 -9.26 28.03 22.05
N HIS A 40 -8.28 27.60 21.26
CA HIS A 40 -8.12 26.19 20.90
C HIS A 40 -7.57 25.38 22.09
N HIS A 41 -8.10 24.17 22.31
CA HIS A 41 -7.51 23.24 23.25
C HIS A 41 -6.32 22.52 22.59
N VAL A 42 -5.09 22.91 22.94
CA VAL A 42 -3.86 22.46 22.26
C VAL A 42 -3.13 21.44 23.12
N PHE A 43 -2.83 20.27 22.56
CA PHE A 43 -1.84 19.35 23.11
C PHE A 43 -0.45 19.78 22.64
N PHE A 44 0.39 20.13 23.60
CA PHE A 44 1.79 20.48 23.39
C PHE A 44 2.62 19.81 24.47
N ASP A 45 3.29 18.72 24.11
CA ASP A 45 4.14 18.00 25.04
C ASP A 45 5.35 18.85 25.45
N ALA A 46 5.68 18.89 26.74
CA ALA A 46 6.83 19.60 27.30
C ALA A 46 7.84 18.66 27.99
N GLU A 47 7.53 17.36 28.11
CA GLU A 47 8.38 16.39 28.82
C GLU A 47 8.73 15.22 27.89
N GLY A 48 9.99 15.23 27.43
CA GLY A 48 10.45 14.37 26.35
C GLY A 48 10.31 12.87 26.62
N ILE A 49 9.94 12.12 25.58
CA ILE A 49 10.16 10.67 25.51
C ILE A 49 11.66 10.40 25.48
N ASP A 50 12.18 9.69 26.47
CA ASP A 50 13.58 9.21 26.48
C ASP A 50 13.85 8.22 25.34
N ALA A 51 15.10 8.17 24.88
CA ALA A 51 15.51 7.20 23.87
C ALA A 51 15.34 5.77 24.41
N GLY A 52 14.40 5.02 23.83
CA GLY A 52 14.06 3.65 24.24
C GLY A 52 12.75 3.50 25.02
N ALA A 53 12.01 4.58 25.30
CA ALA A 53 10.71 4.47 25.95
C ALA A 53 9.60 4.05 24.97
N GLU A 54 8.70 3.18 25.44
CA GLU A 54 7.45 2.80 24.78
C GLU A 54 6.60 4.05 24.48
N PHE A 55 5.78 3.98 23.43
CA PHE A 55 4.90 5.09 23.05
C PHE A 55 3.92 5.37 24.19
N PRO A 56 4.02 6.51 24.90
CA PRO A 56 3.15 6.73 26.06
C PRO A 56 1.70 6.77 25.57
N ASP A 57 0.82 5.95 26.19
CA ASP A 57 -0.60 5.86 25.86
C ASP A 57 -1.32 7.22 25.83
N VAL A 58 -0.76 8.22 26.52
CA VAL A 58 -1.25 9.61 26.52
C VAL A 58 -1.00 10.30 25.17
N ILE A 59 0.20 10.15 24.59
CA ILE A 59 0.56 10.76 23.30
C ILE A 59 -0.19 10.05 22.17
N ASP A 60 -0.32 8.73 22.21
CA ASP A 60 -1.14 7.96 21.25
C ASP A 60 -2.59 8.43 21.24
N ARG A 61 -3.20 8.53 22.43
CA ARG A 61 -4.58 9.01 22.57
C ARG A 61 -4.72 10.48 22.16
N ALA A 62 -3.74 11.33 22.49
CA ALA A 62 -3.78 12.73 22.12
C ALA A 62 -3.67 12.92 20.60
N VAL A 63 -2.73 12.26 19.93
CA VAL A 63 -2.56 12.38 18.48
C VAL A 63 -3.74 11.78 17.73
N LYS A 64 -4.26 10.62 18.14
CA LYS A 64 -5.45 9.97 17.54
C LYS A 64 -6.76 10.68 17.87
N GLY A 65 -6.83 11.35 19.03
CA GLY A 65 -8.02 12.07 19.49
C GLY A 65 -8.12 13.50 18.96
N ALA A 66 -7.00 14.13 18.62
CA ALA A 66 -7.00 15.51 18.13
C ALA A 66 -7.64 15.64 16.74
N LYS A 67 -8.42 16.72 16.54
CA LYS A 67 -9.07 17.00 15.25
C LYS A 67 -8.09 17.48 14.18
N VAL A 68 -7.01 18.11 14.60
CA VAL A 68 -5.92 18.58 13.74
C VAL A 68 -4.59 18.10 14.31
N VAL A 69 -3.73 17.57 13.44
CA VAL A 69 -2.31 17.35 13.74
C VAL A 69 -1.52 18.43 13.03
N LEU A 70 -0.86 19.31 13.79
CA LEU A 70 0.01 20.36 13.27
C LEU A 70 1.45 19.87 13.31
N GLY A 71 2.00 19.53 12.14
CA GLY A 71 3.40 19.14 11.99
C GLY A 71 4.31 20.35 11.83
N CYS A 72 5.16 20.61 12.83
CA CYS A 72 6.15 21.68 12.85
C CYS A 72 7.50 21.14 12.39
N TRP A 73 7.83 21.31 11.11
CA TRP A 73 8.97 20.65 10.47
C TRP A 73 10.15 21.59 10.30
N THR A 74 11.34 21.05 10.56
CA THR A 74 12.64 21.52 10.06
C THR A 74 13.26 20.34 9.29
N PRO A 75 14.30 20.56 8.45
CA PRO A 75 14.99 19.46 7.77
C PRO A 75 15.47 18.38 8.74
N ALA A 76 15.88 18.76 9.96
CA ALA A 76 16.26 17.81 11.00
C ALA A 76 15.07 17.17 11.72
N ALA A 77 14.00 17.93 12.02
CA ALA A 77 12.86 17.42 12.77
C ALA A 77 12.09 16.35 12.00
N ILE A 78 11.85 16.56 10.69
CA ILE A 78 11.05 15.63 9.89
C ILE A 78 11.73 14.27 9.68
N GLN A 79 13.04 14.17 9.93
CA GLN A 79 13.78 12.92 9.90
C GLN A 79 13.70 12.15 11.23
N ARG A 80 13.18 12.77 12.31
CA ARG A 80 13.03 12.11 13.61
C ARG A 80 11.84 11.17 13.59
N ARG A 81 12.05 9.94 14.09
CA ARG A 81 11.04 8.88 14.20
C ARG A 81 9.70 9.37 14.75
N TRP A 82 9.70 10.07 15.89
CA TRP A 82 8.45 10.50 16.54
C TRP A 82 7.68 11.55 15.73
N VAL A 83 8.37 12.54 15.17
CA VAL A 83 7.74 13.56 14.30
C VAL A 83 7.14 12.92 13.06
N ARG A 84 7.79 11.90 12.47
CA ARG A 84 7.26 11.12 11.34
C ARG A 84 5.99 10.35 11.72
N ILE A 85 6.01 9.62 12.84
CA ILE A 85 4.87 8.83 13.31
C ILE A 85 3.65 9.73 13.57
N GLU A 86 3.82 10.84 14.28
CA GLU A 86 2.72 11.74 14.60
C GLU A 86 2.17 12.43 13.33
N SER A 87 3.07 12.92 12.47
CA SER A 87 2.69 13.53 11.20
C SER A 87 1.99 12.53 10.27
N ARG A 88 2.41 11.25 10.30
CA ARG A 88 1.76 10.15 9.60
C ARG A 88 0.34 9.94 10.08
N ILE A 89 0.14 9.83 11.40
CA ILE A 89 -1.19 9.63 11.98
C ILE A 89 -2.13 10.77 11.54
N GLY A 90 -1.61 12.00 11.51
CA GLY A 90 -2.35 13.14 10.96
C GLY A 90 -2.66 13.01 9.46
N LEU A 91 -1.68 12.56 8.67
CA LEU A 91 -1.82 12.45 7.21
C LEU A 91 -2.88 11.41 6.84
N ASP A 92 -2.80 10.22 7.43
CA ASP A 92 -3.70 9.10 7.13
C ASP A 92 -5.15 9.41 7.52
N ARG A 93 -5.33 10.26 8.55
CA ARG A 93 -6.65 10.75 9.00
C ARG A 93 -7.14 11.98 8.23
N GLY A 94 -6.35 12.53 7.30
CA GLY A 94 -6.65 13.79 6.62
C GLY A 94 -6.62 15.03 7.52
N SER A 95 -6.12 14.91 8.76
CA SER A 95 -6.08 15.97 9.77
C SER A 95 -4.75 16.73 9.83
N LEU A 96 -3.74 16.32 9.04
CA LEU A 96 -2.43 16.97 9.00
C LEU A 96 -2.49 18.38 8.41
N VAL A 97 -1.92 19.34 9.15
CA VAL A 97 -1.47 20.65 8.65
C VAL A 97 0.04 20.70 8.83
N ALA A 98 0.81 20.82 7.75
CA ALA A 98 2.26 20.86 7.81
C ALA A 98 2.80 22.27 7.64
N ILE A 99 3.71 22.68 8.52
CA ILE A 99 4.41 23.98 8.48
C ILE A 99 5.92 23.77 8.54
N GLY A 100 6.67 24.61 7.83
CA GLY A 100 8.13 24.64 7.89
C GLY A 100 8.61 25.74 8.83
N LEU A 101 9.22 25.40 9.95
CA LEU A 101 9.90 26.35 10.85
C LEU A 101 11.26 26.84 10.31
N GLU A 102 11.71 26.16 9.26
CA GLU A 102 12.82 26.50 8.38
C GLU A 102 12.40 26.25 6.93
N LYS A 103 13.20 26.73 5.98
CA LYS A 103 12.92 26.50 4.56
C LYS A 103 13.05 25.01 4.28
N MET A 104 11.94 24.40 3.89
CA MET A 104 11.89 22.99 3.53
C MET A 104 12.18 22.84 2.03
N ASP A 105 13.00 21.86 1.71
CA ASP A 105 13.15 21.36 0.34
C ASP A 105 12.17 20.19 0.15
N PRO A 106 11.18 20.29 -0.75
CA PRO A 106 10.25 19.20 -1.03
C PRO A 106 10.93 17.88 -1.39
N GLU A 107 12.09 17.92 -2.05
CA GLU A 107 12.82 16.72 -2.45
C GLU A 107 13.48 15.99 -1.27
N ALA A 108 13.78 16.73 -0.20
CA ALA A 108 14.38 16.21 1.03
C ALA A 108 13.35 15.70 2.06
N LEU A 109 12.05 15.85 1.79
CA LEU A 109 11.02 15.28 2.64
C LEU A 109 11.07 13.74 2.59
N PRO A 110 10.72 13.05 3.68
CA PRO A 110 10.44 11.61 3.61
C PRO A 110 9.34 11.34 2.57
N ALA A 111 9.43 10.21 1.86
CA ALA A 111 8.58 9.93 0.70
C ALA A 111 7.09 9.99 1.02
N GLU A 112 6.74 9.67 2.26
CA GLU A 112 5.38 9.77 2.75
C GLU A 112 4.77 11.16 2.79
N PHE A 113 5.59 12.20 2.75
CA PHE A 113 5.17 13.59 2.84
C PHE A 113 5.43 14.36 1.54
N TYR A 114 5.87 13.72 0.44
CA TYR A 114 6.13 14.40 -0.83
C TYR A 114 4.91 15.14 -1.41
N ASN A 115 3.72 14.59 -1.20
CA ASN A 115 2.47 15.21 -1.65
C ASN A 115 1.85 16.15 -0.60
N VAL A 116 2.54 16.38 0.53
CA VAL A 116 2.06 17.29 1.56
C VAL A 116 2.56 18.70 1.24
N ASN A 117 1.61 19.61 1.07
CA ASN A 117 1.93 21.03 0.96
C ASN A 117 2.37 21.57 2.34
N VAL A 118 3.62 22.01 2.43
CA VAL A 118 4.20 22.58 3.64
C VAL A 118 4.15 24.10 3.57
N VAL A 119 3.48 24.74 4.53
CA VAL A 119 3.44 26.21 4.60
C VAL A 119 4.75 26.71 5.20
N ASP A 120 5.52 27.48 4.42
CA ASP A 120 6.77 28.10 4.89
C ASP A 120 6.50 29.18 5.96
N LEU A 121 6.98 28.92 7.18
CA LEU A 121 7.02 29.84 8.33
C LEU A 121 8.48 30.12 8.78
N SER A 122 9.47 29.87 7.93
CA SER A 122 10.89 30.11 8.24
C SER A 122 11.21 31.55 8.63
N LYS A 123 10.41 32.51 8.15
CA LYS A 123 10.51 33.95 8.43
C LYS A 123 9.44 34.46 9.39
N PHE A 124 8.72 33.57 10.06
CA PHE A 124 7.68 33.97 11.00
C PHE A 124 8.31 34.55 12.28
N ASP A 125 7.83 35.72 12.68
CA ASP A 125 8.34 36.51 13.80
C ASP A 125 7.38 36.54 15.01
N GLY A 126 6.33 35.70 14.98
CA GLY A 126 5.28 35.69 16.00
C GLY A 126 4.13 36.67 15.73
N ASN A 127 4.19 37.48 14.66
CA ASN A 127 3.12 38.42 14.34
C ASN A 127 1.85 37.69 13.87
N ALA A 128 0.77 37.78 14.64
CA ALA A 128 -0.51 37.18 14.31
C ALA A 128 -1.07 37.60 12.93
N ALA A 129 -0.68 38.76 12.39
CA ALA A 129 -1.10 39.22 11.07
C ALA A 129 -0.25 38.66 9.90
N HIS A 130 0.78 37.86 10.17
CA HIS A 130 1.68 37.34 9.12
C HIS A 130 0.91 36.53 8.06
N PRO A 131 1.06 36.80 6.75
CA PRO A 131 0.23 36.18 5.72
C PRO A 131 0.31 34.65 5.67
N ALA A 132 1.50 34.07 5.91
CA ALA A 132 1.64 32.62 5.97
C ALA A 132 0.97 32.02 7.21
N TRP A 133 0.99 32.74 8.34
CA TRP A 133 0.30 32.31 9.55
C TRP A 133 -1.22 32.33 9.38
N GLN A 134 -1.75 33.35 8.71
CA GLN A 134 -3.18 33.40 8.35
C GLN A 134 -3.61 32.23 7.45
N ARG A 135 -2.74 31.77 6.53
CA ARG A 135 -3.01 30.55 5.73
C ARG A 135 -3.06 29.29 6.59
N VAL A 136 -2.18 29.19 7.59
CA VAL A 136 -2.17 28.06 8.56
C VAL A 136 -3.46 28.06 9.38
N LEU A 137 -3.86 29.21 9.92
CA LEU A 137 -5.13 29.34 10.65
C LEU A 137 -6.34 28.93 9.80
N ALA A 138 -6.41 29.39 8.55
CA ALA A 138 -7.47 28.98 7.63
C ALA A 138 -7.47 27.46 7.35
N ALA A 139 -6.29 26.83 7.30
CA ALA A 139 -6.18 25.38 7.11
C ALA A 139 -6.58 24.58 8.36
N ILE A 140 -6.33 25.12 9.55
CA ILE A 140 -6.77 24.58 10.84
C ILE A 140 -8.30 24.72 10.95
N ASP A 141 -8.85 25.92 10.72
CA ASP A 141 -10.28 26.20 10.84
C ASP A 141 -11.12 25.31 9.90
N ARG A 142 -10.66 25.07 8.66
CA ARG A 142 -11.33 24.13 7.73
C ARG A 142 -11.43 22.71 8.28
N ARG A 143 -10.38 22.23 8.95
CA ARG A 143 -10.34 20.88 9.52
C ARG A 143 -11.13 20.78 10.82
N LEU A 144 -11.11 21.83 11.64
CA LEU A 144 -11.94 21.91 12.84
C LEU A 144 -13.44 22.03 12.53
N GLY A 145 -13.81 22.62 11.39
CA GLY A 145 -15.19 22.84 10.96
C GLY A 145 -15.90 21.65 10.28
N GLY A 146 -15.24 20.51 10.08
CA GLY A 146 -15.87 19.27 9.59
C GLY A 146 -16.32 19.25 8.12
N GLY A 147 -15.70 20.04 7.24
CA GLY A 147 -16.03 20.07 5.81
C GLY A 147 -15.16 19.12 4.97
N ALA A 148 -15.79 18.25 4.17
CA ALA A 148 -15.14 17.53 3.07
C ALA A 148 -14.34 18.49 2.16
N PRO A 149 -13.28 18.04 1.47
CA PRO A 149 -12.43 18.92 0.66
C PRO A 149 -13.27 19.66 -0.39
N LEU A 150 -13.30 20.99 -0.31
CA LEU A 150 -13.89 21.83 -1.35
C LEU A 150 -13.05 21.71 -2.62
N ALA A 151 -13.70 21.27 -3.70
CA ALA A 151 -13.17 21.33 -5.05
C ALA A 151 -12.78 22.77 -5.43
N THR A 152 -11.67 22.90 -6.15
CA THR A 152 -11.21 24.13 -6.79
C THR A 152 -12.31 24.73 -7.69
N PRO A 153 -12.52 26.06 -7.72
CA PRO A 153 -13.59 26.66 -8.52
C PRO A 153 -13.20 26.67 -10.00
N ALA A 154 -13.85 25.81 -10.78
CA ALA A 154 -14.06 26.00 -12.21
C ALA A 154 -15.54 25.74 -12.51
N ASP A 155 -16.10 26.61 -13.34
CA ASP A 155 -17.46 26.61 -13.89
C ASP A 155 -18.63 27.03 -12.97
N ALA A 156 -18.74 28.34 -12.81
CA ALA A 156 -20.03 28.99 -12.72
C ALA A 156 -20.73 28.95 -14.10
N ALA A 157 -21.57 27.93 -14.32
CA ALA A 157 -22.64 27.99 -15.31
C ALA A 157 -23.92 27.38 -14.70
N GLY A 158 -24.93 28.22 -14.57
CA GLY A 158 -26.10 28.01 -13.72
C GLY A 158 -26.99 26.82 -14.07
N ARG A 159 -27.64 26.27 -13.04
CA ARG A 159 -28.87 25.48 -13.16
C ARG A 159 -29.94 26.04 -12.23
N ALA A 160 -31.13 26.28 -12.81
CA ALA A 160 -32.33 26.78 -12.16
C ALA A 160 -32.95 25.77 -11.16
N PRO A 161 -33.77 26.22 -10.19
CA PRO A 161 -34.33 25.34 -9.16
C PRO A 161 -35.53 24.53 -9.69
N VAL A 162 -35.59 23.25 -9.32
CA VAL A 162 -36.72 22.34 -9.60
C VAL A 162 -37.75 22.44 -8.48
N SER A 163 -39.01 22.74 -8.84
CA SER A 163 -40.15 22.82 -7.92
C SER A 163 -40.61 21.44 -7.43
N ARG A 164 -40.80 21.29 -6.11
CA ARG A 164 -41.48 20.12 -5.51
C ARG A 164 -42.99 20.25 -5.68
N ARG A 165 -43.63 19.34 -6.42
CA ARG A 165 -45.09 19.14 -6.38
C ARG A 165 -45.45 18.03 -5.39
N ARG A 166 -46.39 18.33 -4.49
CA ARG A 166 -47.06 17.37 -3.59
C ARG A 166 -48.17 16.65 -4.37
N PHE A 167 -48.29 15.33 -4.20
CA PHE A 167 -49.42 14.55 -4.70
C PHE A 167 -50.45 14.30 -3.58
N PRO A 168 -51.76 14.29 -3.88
CA PRO A 168 -52.82 14.11 -2.90
C PRO A 168 -53.01 12.64 -2.52
N SER A 169 -53.39 12.43 -1.26
CA SER A 169 -53.68 11.15 -0.61
C SER A 169 -55.05 10.61 -1.02
N LEU A 170 -55.10 9.63 -1.91
CA LEU A 170 -56.24 8.70 -2.12
C LEU A 170 -55.82 7.58 -3.09
N ALA A 171 -54.95 6.66 -2.62
CA ALA A 171 -54.66 5.40 -3.31
C ALA A 171 -54.15 4.29 -2.36
N LEU A 172 -54.53 4.34 -1.08
CA LEU A 172 -54.33 3.24 -0.12
C LEU A 172 -55.58 2.37 -0.11
N GLY A 173 -55.62 1.36 -0.97
CA GLY A 173 -56.72 0.39 -0.99
C GLY A 173 -56.51 -0.79 -1.93
N ALA A 174 -55.82 -0.58 -3.06
CA ALA A 174 -55.57 -1.64 -4.03
C ALA A 174 -54.22 -2.37 -3.85
N ALA A 175 -53.30 -1.84 -3.01
CA ALA A 175 -51.96 -2.42 -2.82
C ALA A 175 -51.93 -3.63 -1.85
N ALA A 176 -52.94 -3.80 -1.00
CA ALA A 176 -52.96 -4.87 0.00
C ALA A 176 -53.37 -6.25 -0.57
N ALA A 177 -54.11 -6.29 -1.68
CA ALA A 177 -54.55 -7.56 -2.29
C ALA A 177 -53.49 -8.21 -3.19
N LEU A 178 -52.55 -7.43 -3.75
CA LEU A 178 -51.42 -7.95 -4.53
C LEU A 178 -50.28 -8.50 -3.66
N ALA A 179 -50.22 -8.11 -2.38
CA ALA A 179 -49.21 -8.59 -1.44
C ALA A 179 -49.43 -10.05 -1.00
N VAL A 180 -50.70 -10.51 -0.95
CA VAL A 180 -51.02 -11.87 -0.48
C VAL A 180 -50.85 -12.92 -1.59
N ALA A 181 -51.08 -12.56 -2.86
CA ALA A 181 -50.81 -13.45 -3.99
C ALA A 181 -49.30 -13.63 -4.27
N ALA A 182 -48.48 -12.61 -3.98
CA ALA A 182 -47.02 -12.69 -4.11
C ALA A 182 -46.36 -13.60 -3.06
N LEU A 183 -46.97 -13.74 -1.88
CA LEU A 183 -46.41 -14.54 -0.78
C LEU A 183 -46.68 -16.05 -0.90
N ALA A 184 -47.73 -16.46 -1.62
CA ALA A 184 -48.03 -17.88 -1.83
C ALA A 184 -47.48 -18.45 -3.15
N GLY A 185 -47.34 -17.62 -4.20
CA GLY A 185 -46.84 -18.06 -5.51
C GLY A 185 -45.35 -17.79 -5.77
N GLY A 186 -44.73 -16.84 -5.05
CA GLY A 186 -43.34 -16.43 -5.29
C GLY A 186 -42.28 -17.30 -4.62
N GLY A 187 -42.63 -18.05 -3.57
CA GLY A 187 -41.70 -18.84 -2.77
C GLY A 187 -41.13 -20.08 -3.48
N TRP A 188 -41.75 -20.53 -4.58
CA TRP A 188 -41.27 -21.67 -5.37
C TRP A 188 -40.57 -21.26 -6.68
N TYR A 189 -40.74 -20.02 -7.15
CA TYR A 189 -40.10 -19.53 -8.37
C TYR A 189 -38.78 -18.79 -8.12
N TYR A 190 -38.53 -18.38 -6.87
CA TYR A 190 -37.21 -17.97 -6.39
C TYR A 190 -36.52 -19.13 -5.64
N SER A 191 -36.57 -20.34 -6.21
CA SER A 191 -35.49 -21.28 -5.96
C SER A 191 -34.20 -20.60 -6.38
N ALA A 192 -33.30 -20.37 -5.43
CA ALA A 192 -31.98 -19.83 -5.62
C ALA A 192 -31.21 -20.63 -6.70
N GLN A 193 -31.37 -20.23 -7.96
CA GLN A 193 -30.28 -20.37 -8.91
C GLN A 193 -29.30 -19.28 -8.47
N ALA A 194 -28.31 -19.67 -7.65
CA ALA A 194 -27.07 -18.92 -7.64
C ALA A 194 -26.69 -18.78 -9.12
N VAL A 195 -26.72 -17.55 -9.65
CA VAL A 195 -26.28 -17.28 -11.01
C VAL A 195 -24.89 -17.88 -11.09
N ALA A 196 -24.73 -18.93 -11.90
CA ALA A 196 -23.46 -19.61 -12.03
C ALA A 196 -22.42 -18.55 -12.43
N PHE A 197 -21.26 -18.56 -11.79
CA PHE A 197 -20.18 -17.64 -12.12
C PHE A 197 -19.86 -17.77 -13.61
N ASP A 198 -20.10 -16.70 -14.36
CA ASP A 198 -19.80 -16.63 -15.79
C ASP A 198 -18.33 -16.22 -15.96
N GLN A 199 -17.48 -17.24 -15.97
CA GLN A 199 -16.03 -17.07 -16.11
C GLN A 199 -15.65 -16.28 -17.37
N ALA A 200 -16.35 -16.52 -18.49
CA ALA A 200 -16.05 -15.86 -19.76
C ALA A 200 -16.45 -14.38 -19.72
N ALA A 201 -17.59 -14.04 -19.13
CA ALA A 201 -17.99 -12.64 -18.95
C ALA A 201 -17.02 -11.87 -18.04
N VAL A 202 -16.57 -12.51 -16.96
CA VAL A 202 -15.61 -11.90 -16.03
C VAL A 202 -14.23 -11.74 -16.65
N GLU A 203 -13.75 -12.75 -17.39
CA GLU A 203 -12.52 -12.65 -18.19
C GLU A 203 -12.60 -11.48 -19.19
N ALA A 204 -13.71 -11.32 -19.91
CA ALA A 204 -13.91 -10.22 -20.84
C ALA A 204 -13.89 -8.84 -20.15
N GLY A 205 -14.41 -8.76 -18.91
CA GLY A 205 -14.30 -7.56 -18.07
C GLY A 205 -12.85 -7.20 -17.75
N PHE A 206 -12.05 -8.19 -17.34
CA PHE A 206 -10.61 -8.00 -17.12
C PHE A 206 -9.89 -7.61 -18.41
N ASP A 207 -10.16 -8.27 -19.53
CA ASP A 207 -9.52 -7.98 -20.82
C ASP A 207 -9.80 -6.55 -21.27
N LYS A 208 -11.05 -6.09 -21.18
CA LYS A 208 -11.41 -4.70 -21.46
C LYS A 208 -10.58 -3.71 -20.63
N THR A 209 -10.42 -3.97 -19.34
CA THR A 209 -9.64 -3.10 -18.44
C THR A 209 -8.15 -3.14 -18.76
N VAL A 210 -7.60 -4.31 -19.05
CA VAL A 210 -6.20 -4.49 -19.45
C VAL A 210 -5.91 -3.76 -20.75
N THR A 211 -6.70 -3.99 -21.81
CA THR A 211 -6.53 -3.32 -23.11
C THR A 211 -6.63 -1.80 -23.00
N ALA A 212 -7.54 -1.28 -22.17
CA ALA A 212 -7.66 0.16 -21.95
C ALA A 212 -6.46 0.77 -21.20
N THR A 213 -5.79 -0.01 -20.35
CA THR A 213 -4.70 0.45 -19.48
C THR A 213 -3.32 0.26 -20.09
N GLU A 214 -3.16 -0.70 -21.00
CA GLU A 214 -1.91 -1.01 -21.70
C GLU A 214 -1.18 0.22 -22.29
N PRO A 215 -1.83 1.13 -23.06
CA PRO A 215 -1.14 2.31 -23.57
C PRO A 215 -0.71 3.30 -22.46
N VAL A 216 -1.39 3.31 -21.32
CA VAL A 216 -1.01 4.13 -20.16
C VAL A 216 0.29 3.59 -19.55
N ILE A 217 0.39 2.27 -19.37
CA ILE A 217 1.61 1.61 -18.90
C ILE A 217 2.77 1.86 -19.87
N ALA A 218 2.56 1.68 -21.17
CA ALA A 218 3.60 1.91 -22.17
C ALA A 218 4.13 3.36 -22.15
N ASN A 219 3.25 4.35 -21.95
CA ASN A 219 3.66 5.75 -21.80
C ASN A 219 4.38 6.01 -20.48
N ALA A 220 3.94 5.40 -19.38
CA ALA A 220 4.62 5.49 -18.08
C ALA A 220 6.05 4.93 -18.15
N VAL A 221 6.28 3.82 -18.87
CA VAL A 221 7.63 3.29 -19.14
C VAL A 221 8.52 4.33 -19.82
N VAL A 222 8.01 5.04 -20.84
CA VAL A 222 8.77 6.08 -21.54
C VAL A 222 9.14 7.23 -20.60
N SER A 223 8.20 7.71 -19.78
CA SER A 223 8.46 8.76 -18.79
C SER A 223 9.50 8.31 -17.77
N ALA A 224 9.28 7.14 -17.16
CA ALA A 224 10.15 6.59 -16.12
C ALA A 224 11.58 6.36 -16.62
N LEU A 225 11.76 5.93 -17.88
CA LEU A 225 13.09 5.83 -18.50
C LEU A 225 13.77 7.21 -18.57
N GLY A 226 13.07 8.23 -19.07
CA GLY A 226 13.60 9.59 -19.18
C GLY A 226 13.95 10.22 -17.84
N ASP A 227 13.17 9.93 -16.80
CA ASP A 227 13.42 10.41 -15.43
C ASP A 227 14.61 9.69 -14.80
N THR A 228 14.69 8.36 -14.95
CA THR A 228 15.76 7.52 -14.38
C THR A 228 17.14 7.82 -15.00
N GLU A 229 17.17 8.15 -16.29
CA GLU A 229 18.40 8.56 -16.99
C GLU A 229 19.06 9.79 -16.35
N LYS A 230 18.24 10.73 -15.89
CA LYS A 230 18.68 11.99 -15.27
C LYS A 230 18.87 11.89 -13.76
N ALA A 231 18.20 10.94 -13.11
CA ALA A 231 18.21 10.78 -11.66
C ALA A 231 19.45 10.05 -11.13
N THR A 232 19.79 10.31 -9.86
CA THR A 232 20.70 9.46 -9.05
C THR A 232 19.97 8.78 -7.89
N ASN A 233 18.67 9.06 -7.72
CA ASN A 233 17.84 8.50 -6.66
C ASN A 233 17.34 7.10 -7.01
N GLY A 234 17.73 6.11 -6.22
CA GLY A 234 17.34 4.71 -6.40
C GLY A 234 15.82 4.45 -6.37
N LYS A 235 15.04 5.29 -5.70
CA LYS A 235 13.57 5.16 -5.67
C LYS A 235 12.94 5.35 -7.05
N ILE A 236 13.52 6.21 -7.89
CA ILE A 236 13.04 6.44 -9.26
C ILE A 236 13.28 5.21 -10.13
N PHE A 237 14.45 4.57 -9.98
CA PHE A 237 14.77 3.32 -10.66
C PHE A 237 13.83 2.17 -10.26
N TRP A 238 13.44 2.09 -8.98
CA TRP A 238 12.45 1.10 -8.53
C TRP A 238 11.13 1.23 -9.31
N GLY A 239 10.58 2.43 -9.44
CA GLY A 239 9.38 2.65 -10.25
C GLY A 239 9.54 2.19 -11.71
N LEU A 240 10.69 2.45 -12.32
CA LEU A 240 11.01 1.96 -13.67
C LEU A 240 11.04 0.41 -13.74
N ALA A 241 11.76 -0.25 -12.84
CA ALA A 241 11.86 -1.72 -12.83
C ALA A 241 10.47 -2.37 -12.69
N GLN A 242 9.61 -1.79 -11.86
CA GLN A 242 8.23 -2.22 -11.69
C GLN A 242 7.41 -2.07 -12.97
N LEU A 243 7.52 -0.94 -13.66
CA LEU A 243 6.83 -0.71 -14.94
C LEU A 243 7.29 -1.68 -16.04
N ILE A 244 8.60 -1.89 -16.18
CA ILE A 244 9.14 -2.87 -17.16
C ILE A 244 8.67 -4.29 -16.84
N ALA A 245 8.61 -4.67 -15.55
CA ALA A 245 8.15 -5.99 -15.14
C ALA A 245 6.68 -6.28 -15.47
N VAL A 246 5.87 -5.24 -15.66
CA VAL A 246 4.45 -5.38 -15.96
C VAL A 246 4.11 -5.08 -17.42
N ASP A 247 5.00 -4.47 -18.20
CA ASP A 247 4.83 -4.29 -19.63
C ASP A 247 5.44 -5.47 -20.42
N LYS A 248 4.58 -6.37 -20.93
CA LYS A 248 5.03 -7.52 -21.74
C LYS A 248 5.38 -7.15 -23.18
N ALA A 249 5.06 -5.94 -23.62
CA ALA A 249 5.26 -5.47 -24.99
C ALA A 249 6.38 -4.41 -25.10
N THR A 250 7.25 -4.33 -24.08
CA THR A 250 8.35 -3.35 -24.08
C THR A 250 9.29 -3.59 -25.26
N ALA A 251 9.42 -2.57 -26.12
CA ALA A 251 10.28 -2.62 -27.29
C ALA A 251 11.78 -2.76 -26.93
N ALA A 252 12.55 -3.40 -27.81
CA ALA A 252 13.96 -3.74 -27.58
C ALA A 252 14.86 -2.52 -27.26
N ASP A 253 14.57 -1.35 -27.83
CA ASP A 253 15.29 -0.10 -27.55
C ASP A 253 15.12 0.33 -26.09
N LYS A 254 13.91 0.20 -25.55
CA LYS A 254 13.58 0.51 -24.15
C LYS A 254 14.22 -0.49 -23.20
N LEU A 255 14.24 -1.77 -23.57
CA LEU A 255 14.91 -2.82 -22.79
C LEU A 255 16.43 -2.59 -22.71
N SER A 256 17.07 -2.14 -23.80
CA SER A 256 18.49 -1.78 -23.79
C SER A 256 18.77 -0.57 -22.90
N ARG A 257 17.89 0.44 -22.92
CA ARG A 257 17.98 1.58 -21.98
C ARG A 257 17.78 1.15 -20.53
N PHE A 258 16.87 0.21 -20.28
CA PHE A 258 16.68 -0.38 -18.96
C PHE A 258 17.95 -1.07 -18.46
N ASP A 259 18.66 -1.85 -19.29
CA ASP A 259 19.94 -2.46 -18.90
C ASP A 259 20.99 -1.41 -18.50
N ALA A 260 21.05 -0.30 -19.23
CA ALA A 260 21.95 0.81 -18.88
C ALA A 260 21.59 1.39 -17.51
N MET A 261 20.30 1.46 -17.17
CA MET A 261 19.85 1.89 -15.84
C MET A 261 20.17 0.84 -14.76
N VAL A 262 20.01 -0.45 -15.04
CA VAL A 262 20.42 -1.53 -14.13
C VAL A 262 21.93 -1.43 -13.85
N ALA A 263 22.76 -1.26 -14.89
CA ALA A 263 24.20 -1.08 -14.73
C ALA A 263 24.55 0.19 -13.93
N LYS A 264 23.82 1.29 -14.13
CA LYS A 264 24.01 2.54 -13.40
C LYS A 264 23.66 2.42 -11.92
N PHE A 265 22.52 1.82 -11.58
CA PHE A 265 21.99 1.79 -10.22
C PHE A 265 22.45 0.57 -9.40
N MET A 266 22.79 -0.54 -10.07
CA MET A 266 23.19 -1.81 -9.45
C MET A 266 24.60 -2.26 -9.86
N GLY A 267 25.39 -1.39 -10.50
CA GLY A 267 26.79 -1.67 -10.84
C GLY A 267 27.77 -1.54 -9.67
N GLY A 268 27.32 -1.02 -8.52
CA GLY A 268 28.14 -0.86 -7.31
C GLY A 268 28.35 -2.17 -6.54
N GLY A 269 29.10 -2.10 -5.43
CA GLY A 269 29.58 -3.29 -4.70
C GLY A 269 28.50 -4.19 -4.09
N CYS A 270 27.31 -3.67 -3.76
CA CYS A 270 26.20 -4.50 -3.27
C CYS A 270 25.38 -5.16 -4.40
N HIS A 271 25.57 -4.75 -5.65
CA HIS A 271 24.73 -5.10 -6.79
C HIS A 271 23.21 -4.93 -6.54
N CYS A 272 22.89 -3.88 -5.81
CA CYS A 272 21.57 -3.57 -5.26
C CYS A 272 21.30 -2.06 -5.36
N VAL A 273 20.07 -1.65 -5.05
CA VAL A 273 19.73 -0.23 -4.92
C VAL A 273 19.59 0.13 -3.45
N MET A 274 20.28 1.20 -3.05
CA MET A 274 20.15 1.77 -1.71
C MET A 274 18.88 2.63 -1.63
N VAL A 275 18.00 2.34 -0.68
CA VAL A 275 16.81 3.14 -0.38
C VAL A 275 16.85 3.52 1.09
N GLU A 276 16.88 4.83 1.37
CA GLU A 276 16.98 5.37 2.73
C GLU A 276 18.15 4.76 3.55
N GLY A 277 19.26 4.47 2.88
CA GLY A 277 20.48 3.94 3.51
C GLY A 277 20.55 2.42 3.63
N ALA A 278 19.49 1.68 3.27
CA ALA A 278 19.50 0.21 3.28
C ALA A 278 19.56 -0.39 1.87
N PRO A 279 20.26 -1.52 1.67
CA PRO A 279 20.26 -2.25 0.41
C PRO A 279 18.90 -2.94 0.21
N PHE A 280 18.01 -2.33 -0.56
CA PHE A 280 16.58 -2.66 -0.53
C PHE A 280 16.23 -3.84 -1.43
N THR A 281 15.86 -4.97 -0.82
CA THR A 281 15.65 -6.26 -1.50
C THR A 281 14.59 -6.18 -2.60
N VAL A 282 13.51 -5.42 -2.36
CA VAL A 282 12.36 -5.35 -3.26
C VAL A 282 12.72 -4.76 -4.63
N VAL A 283 13.70 -3.86 -4.72
CA VAL A 283 14.16 -3.31 -6.01
C VAL A 283 14.84 -4.39 -6.85
N SER A 284 15.64 -5.25 -6.21
CA SER A 284 16.28 -6.40 -6.86
C SER A 284 15.22 -7.38 -7.37
N LEU A 285 14.18 -7.65 -6.58
CA LEU A 285 13.08 -8.52 -6.98
C LEU A 285 12.31 -7.99 -8.19
N TRP A 286 11.92 -6.71 -8.19
CA TRP A 286 11.28 -6.08 -9.36
C TRP A 286 12.18 -6.07 -10.59
N THR A 287 13.49 -5.88 -10.40
CA THR A 287 14.47 -5.91 -11.49
C THR A 287 14.56 -7.32 -12.09
N LEU A 288 14.65 -8.37 -11.28
CA LEU A 288 14.65 -9.76 -11.78
C LEU A 288 13.32 -10.10 -12.45
N LYS A 289 12.19 -9.61 -11.91
CA LYS A 289 10.88 -9.75 -12.52
C LYS A 289 10.84 -9.11 -13.92
N ALA A 290 11.45 -7.93 -14.09
CA ALA A 290 11.56 -7.27 -15.39
C ALA A 290 12.34 -8.10 -16.41
N TYR A 291 13.44 -8.74 -16.01
CA TYR A 291 14.18 -9.65 -16.88
C TYR A 291 13.38 -10.92 -17.22
N GLY A 292 12.71 -11.51 -16.23
CA GLY A 292 11.84 -12.68 -16.44
C GLY A 292 10.66 -12.38 -17.38
N ALA A 293 9.99 -11.24 -17.21
CA ALA A 293 8.88 -10.83 -18.06
C ALA A 293 9.27 -10.59 -19.53
N ALA A 294 10.55 -10.27 -19.79
CA ALA A 294 11.10 -10.06 -21.11
C ALA A 294 11.80 -11.31 -21.70
N ASP A 295 11.83 -12.44 -20.98
CA ASP A 295 12.60 -13.64 -21.32
C ASP A 295 14.10 -13.37 -21.56
N ARG A 296 14.69 -12.48 -20.74
CA ARG A 296 16.09 -12.05 -20.85
C ARG A 296 16.91 -12.53 -19.67
N THR A 297 18.16 -12.91 -19.92
CA THR A 297 19.10 -13.28 -18.85
C THR A 297 19.44 -12.06 -17.99
N PRO A 298 19.15 -12.07 -16.67
CA PRO A 298 19.50 -10.97 -15.79
C PRO A 298 21.03 -10.91 -15.54
N PRO A 299 21.57 -9.75 -15.13
CA PRO A 299 22.97 -9.65 -14.74
C PRO A 299 23.31 -10.61 -13.58
N VAL A 300 24.28 -11.49 -13.79
CA VAL A 300 24.72 -12.48 -12.80
C VAL A 300 25.00 -11.86 -11.43
N PRO A 301 25.71 -10.72 -11.30
CA PRO A 301 26.00 -10.14 -9.98
C PRO A 301 24.74 -9.72 -9.20
N VAL A 302 23.67 -9.30 -9.88
CA VAL A 302 22.40 -8.93 -9.24
C VAL A 302 21.70 -10.18 -8.68
N VAL A 303 21.71 -11.28 -9.46
CA VAL A 303 21.17 -12.57 -9.00
C VAL A 303 21.99 -13.07 -7.80
N GLU A 304 23.31 -13.11 -7.91
CA GLU A 304 24.18 -13.62 -6.83
C GLU A 304 24.07 -12.79 -5.55
N ALA A 305 23.94 -11.46 -5.65
CA ALA A 305 23.71 -10.61 -4.48
C ALA A 305 22.38 -10.93 -3.78
N LEU A 306 21.29 -11.13 -4.53
CA LEU A 306 20.01 -11.55 -3.96
C LEU A 306 20.12 -12.92 -3.27
N LEU A 307 20.80 -13.88 -3.89
CA LEU A 307 20.99 -15.21 -3.31
C LEU A 307 21.85 -15.17 -2.04
N ALA A 308 22.89 -14.33 -2.02
CA ALA A 308 23.73 -14.12 -0.84
C ALA A 308 22.98 -13.48 0.33
N ALA A 309 21.94 -12.68 0.05
CA ALA A 309 21.08 -12.07 1.05
C ALA A 309 20.06 -13.04 1.67
N GLN A 310 19.94 -14.28 1.17
CA GLN A 310 19.00 -15.25 1.73
C GLN A 310 19.49 -15.73 3.10
N ASN A 311 18.62 -15.65 4.11
CA ASN A 311 18.92 -16.19 5.42
C ASN A 311 19.16 -17.72 5.39
N ARG A 312 19.87 -18.25 6.39
CA ARG A 312 20.10 -19.70 6.56
C ARG A 312 18.82 -20.56 6.59
N GLU A 313 17.70 -20.04 7.06
CA GLU A 313 16.42 -20.77 7.08
C GLU A 313 15.65 -20.68 5.75
N GLY A 314 16.10 -19.86 4.80
CA GLY A 314 15.51 -19.75 3.45
C GLY A 314 14.66 -18.49 3.20
N TRP A 315 14.52 -17.58 4.17
CA TRP A 315 13.75 -16.35 4.01
C TRP A 315 14.60 -15.16 3.57
N TRP A 316 13.92 -14.10 3.11
CA TRP A 316 14.48 -12.77 2.88
C TRP A 316 13.78 -11.72 3.74
N SER A 317 14.47 -10.62 4.00
CA SER A 317 13.95 -9.41 4.62
C SER A 317 13.87 -8.28 3.60
N SER A 318 13.24 -7.16 3.94
CA SER A 318 13.19 -5.96 3.11
C SER A 318 14.57 -5.34 2.85
N ALA A 319 15.55 -5.58 3.75
CA ALA A 319 16.95 -5.23 3.55
C ALA A 319 17.81 -6.48 3.27
N MET A 320 18.71 -6.38 2.28
CA MET A 320 19.60 -7.48 1.87
C MET A 320 20.69 -7.80 2.88
N ASP A 321 20.99 -6.87 3.79
CA ASP A 321 21.96 -7.02 4.88
C ASP A 321 21.27 -7.19 6.25
N ALA A 322 20.02 -7.64 6.26
CA ALA A 322 19.31 -7.93 7.50
C ALA A 322 20.07 -8.95 8.36
N ALA A 323 20.13 -8.71 9.66
CA ALA A 323 20.69 -9.63 10.62
C ALA A 323 19.90 -10.96 10.62
N ASP A 324 20.59 -12.06 10.93
CA ASP A 324 20.00 -13.39 11.08
C ASP A 324 19.15 -13.48 12.35
N ARG A 325 17.92 -12.98 12.25
CA ARG A 325 16.94 -12.94 13.33
C ARG A 325 15.55 -13.29 12.79
N PRO A 326 14.75 -14.10 13.50
CA PRO A 326 13.40 -14.45 13.04
C PRO A 326 12.48 -13.24 12.84
N ASP A 327 12.59 -12.21 13.69
CA ASP A 327 11.77 -10.98 13.64
C ASP A 327 12.04 -10.08 12.42
N ASN A 328 13.09 -10.37 11.64
CA ASN A 328 13.39 -9.74 10.35
C ASN A 328 12.80 -10.50 9.15
N ALA A 329 12.28 -11.71 9.34
CA ALA A 329 11.84 -12.55 8.23
C ALA A 329 10.52 -12.03 7.63
N ALA A 330 10.53 -11.66 6.35
CA ALA A 330 9.39 -11.07 5.66
C ALA A 330 8.75 -12.07 4.68
N THR A 331 7.51 -12.45 4.92
CA THR A 331 6.69 -13.33 4.09
C THR A 331 6.43 -12.73 2.72
N TYR A 332 6.14 -11.43 2.62
CA TYR A 332 5.94 -10.75 1.34
C TYR A 332 7.18 -10.83 0.47
N VAL A 333 8.34 -10.43 1.02
CA VAL A 333 9.61 -10.41 0.30
C VAL A 333 10.03 -11.83 -0.09
N THR A 334 9.83 -12.80 0.81
CA THR A 334 10.15 -14.21 0.54
C THR A 334 9.24 -14.81 -0.53
N ALA A 335 7.94 -14.55 -0.48
CA ALA A 335 6.99 -14.97 -1.52
C ALA A 335 7.30 -14.30 -2.86
N PHE A 336 7.64 -13.01 -2.84
CA PHE A 336 8.01 -12.30 -4.06
C PHE A 336 9.33 -12.83 -4.65
N ALA A 337 10.29 -13.20 -3.83
CA ALA A 337 11.52 -13.87 -4.26
C ALA A 337 11.22 -15.21 -4.94
N VAL A 338 10.33 -16.04 -4.40
CA VAL A 338 9.90 -17.29 -5.06
C VAL A 338 9.34 -17.02 -6.46
N ILE A 339 8.48 -16.00 -6.59
CA ILE A 339 7.89 -15.61 -7.89
C ILE A 339 8.98 -15.14 -8.86
N ALA A 340 9.83 -14.19 -8.46
CA ALA A 340 10.85 -13.63 -9.33
C ALA A 340 11.89 -14.67 -9.76
N LEU A 341 12.35 -15.53 -8.83
CA LEU A 341 13.30 -16.60 -9.11
C LEU A 341 12.71 -17.66 -10.05
N ARG A 342 11.42 -17.99 -9.92
CA ARG A 342 10.71 -18.87 -10.86
C ARG A 342 10.67 -18.26 -12.27
N GLU A 343 10.36 -16.97 -12.38
CA GLU A 343 10.18 -16.29 -13.67
C GLU A 343 11.50 -16.16 -14.46
N ILE A 344 12.65 -16.06 -13.79
CA ILE A 344 13.96 -16.02 -14.47
C ILE A 344 14.55 -17.41 -14.75
N ASP A 345 13.98 -18.49 -14.23
CA ASP A 345 14.59 -19.83 -14.30
C ASP A 345 14.91 -20.25 -15.74
N ALA A 346 13.95 -20.08 -16.66
CA ALA A 346 14.13 -20.44 -18.07
C ALA A 346 15.24 -19.59 -18.75
N ALA A 347 15.33 -18.31 -18.40
CA ALA A 347 16.32 -17.38 -18.95
C ALA A 347 17.76 -17.68 -18.48
N LEU A 348 17.92 -18.46 -17.41
CA LEU A 348 19.21 -18.90 -16.87
C LEU A 348 19.72 -20.22 -17.46
N LYS A 349 19.07 -20.79 -18.48
CA LYS A 349 19.53 -22.04 -19.12
C LYS A 349 20.97 -21.97 -19.68
N GLY A 350 21.44 -20.78 -20.04
CA GLY A 350 22.83 -20.53 -20.46
C GLY A 350 23.85 -20.50 -19.30
N GLU A 351 23.37 -20.43 -18.06
CA GLU A 351 24.16 -20.29 -16.83
C GLU A 351 23.80 -21.42 -15.83
N PRO A 352 24.08 -22.70 -16.15
CA PRO A 352 23.52 -23.85 -15.42
C PRO A 352 23.90 -23.90 -13.93
N ALA A 353 25.11 -23.44 -13.57
CA ALA A 353 25.51 -23.35 -12.17
C ALA A 353 24.72 -22.30 -11.39
N LEU A 354 24.42 -21.14 -12.01
CA LEU A 354 23.60 -20.10 -11.39
C LEU A 354 22.13 -20.54 -11.33
N GLN A 355 21.63 -21.19 -12.38
CA GLN A 355 20.27 -21.74 -12.43
C GLN A 355 20.03 -22.72 -11.27
N GLU A 356 21.00 -23.60 -10.98
CA GLU A 356 20.89 -24.53 -9.85
C GLU A 356 20.90 -23.83 -8.49
N LYS A 357 21.75 -22.79 -8.30
CA LYS A 357 21.73 -21.96 -7.09
C LYS A 357 20.37 -21.28 -6.91
N VAL A 358 19.79 -20.74 -7.99
CA VAL A 358 18.46 -20.11 -8.01
C VAL A 358 17.37 -21.10 -7.60
N ARG A 359 17.36 -22.31 -8.18
CA ARG A 359 16.40 -23.36 -7.83
C ARG A 359 16.52 -23.81 -6.39
N THR A 360 17.75 -23.95 -5.88
CA THR A 360 18.03 -24.29 -4.49
C THR A 360 17.49 -23.22 -3.53
N ALA A 361 17.78 -21.94 -3.80
CA ALA A 361 17.29 -20.84 -2.98
C ALA A 361 15.76 -20.74 -3.00
N ARG A 362 15.14 -20.89 -4.17
CA ARG A 362 13.67 -20.93 -4.32
C ARG A 362 13.07 -22.07 -3.49
N SER A 363 13.64 -23.28 -3.57
CA SER A 363 13.17 -24.44 -2.79
C SER A 363 13.21 -24.19 -1.28
N ARG A 364 14.32 -23.62 -0.77
CA ARG A 364 14.45 -23.25 0.66
C ARG A 364 13.39 -22.23 1.10
N ALA A 365 13.07 -21.27 0.24
CA ALA A 365 12.05 -20.26 0.51
C ALA A 365 10.64 -20.84 0.51
N VAL A 366 10.33 -21.75 -0.42
CA VAL A 366 9.08 -22.52 -0.42
C VAL A 366 8.96 -23.32 0.87
N GLU A 367 10.01 -24.05 1.28
CA GLU A 367 10.00 -24.80 2.54
C GLU A 367 9.75 -23.88 3.75
N TRP A 368 10.41 -22.71 3.79
CA TRP A 368 10.22 -21.74 4.86
C TRP A 368 8.78 -21.22 4.93
N LEU A 369 8.19 -20.85 3.79
CA LEU A 369 6.80 -20.41 3.70
C LEU A 369 5.86 -21.53 4.17
N MET A 370 6.00 -22.75 3.64
CA MET A 370 5.12 -23.87 4.00
C MET A 370 5.13 -24.19 5.50
N ARG A 371 6.30 -24.12 6.16
CA ARG A 371 6.41 -24.31 7.62
C ARG A 371 5.69 -23.23 8.44
N ARG A 372 5.50 -22.03 7.86
CA ARG A 372 4.85 -20.87 8.50
C ARG A 372 3.44 -20.62 7.98
N ARG A 373 2.87 -21.54 7.21
CA ARG A 373 1.49 -21.47 6.76
C ARG A 373 0.58 -21.28 7.99
N PRO A 374 -0.26 -20.22 8.02
CA PRO A 374 -1.17 -19.98 9.12
C PRO A 374 -2.26 -21.05 9.17
N LYS A 375 -3.02 -21.06 10.27
CA LYS A 375 -4.21 -21.92 10.37
C LYS A 375 -5.25 -21.48 9.33
N ALA A 376 -6.07 -22.43 8.87
CA ALA A 376 -7.15 -22.15 7.93
C ALA A 376 -8.03 -20.97 8.41
N GLY A 377 -8.32 -20.04 7.48
CA GLY A 377 -9.09 -18.83 7.76
C GLY A 377 -8.31 -17.68 8.43
N VAL A 378 -7.04 -17.88 8.78
CA VAL A 378 -6.16 -16.82 9.27
C VAL A 378 -5.29 -16.33 8.13
N ASN A 379 -5.25 -15.01 7.91
CA ASN A 379 -4.38 -14.43 6.90
C ASN A 379 -2.91 -14.52 7.29
N TRP A 380 -2.03 -14.57 6.29
CA TRP A 380 -0.60 -14.48 6.51
C TRP A 380 -0.24 -13.10 7.06
N ALA A 381 0.70 -13.07 7.99
CA ALA A 381 1.38 -11.84 8.41
C ALA A 381 2.67 -11.67 7.61
N ASP A 382 3.09 -10.43 7.35
CA ASP A 382 4.35 -10.19 6.64
C ASP A 382 5.56 -10.57 7.50
N TYR A 383 5.65 -10.08 8.75
CA TYR A 383 6.73 -10.42 9.66
C TYR A 383 6.22 -11.36 10.76
N PRO A 384 6.02 -12.67 10.50
CA PRO A 384 5.27 -13.56 11.38
C PRO A 384 5.89 -13.72 12.78
N ASP A 385 7.20 -13.56 12.91
CA ASP A 385 7.91 -13.68 14.19
C ASP A 385 8.09 -12.32 14.90
N ASN A 386 7.58 -11.22 14.32
CA ASN A 386 7.62 -9.89 14.91
C ASN A 386 6.37 -9.60 15.76
N SER A 387 6.54 -8.90 16.89
CA SER A 387 5.44 -8.56 17.80
C SER A 387 4.44 -7.54 17.23
N LEU A 388 4.88 -6.71 16.28
CA LEU A 388 4.07 -5.68 15.61
C LEU A 388 3.44 -6.19 14.30
N ARG A 389 3.48 -7.49 14.05
CA ARG A 389 2.98 -8.08 12.81
C ARG A 389 1.49 -7.80 12.59
N THR A 390 1.11 -7.72 11.33
CA THR A 390 -0.28 -7.57 10.90
C THR A 390 -0.63 -8.61 9.86
N GLU A 391 -1.67 -9.39 10.12
CA GLU A 391 -2.26 -10.33 9.17
C GLU A 391 -3.10 -9.58 8.13
N THR A 392 -2.85 -9.79 6.83
CA THR A 392 -3.65 -9.15 5.77
C THR A 392 -3.93 -10.07 4.58
N PRO A 393 -5.08 -9.93 3.90
CA PRO A 393 -5.38 -10.70 2.68
C PRO A 393 -4.33 -10.53 1.58
N SER A 394 -3.69 -9.35 1.49
CA SER A 394 -2.65 -9.07 0.49
C SER A 394 -1.41 -9.95 0.68
N ILE A 395 -0.97 -10.17 1.92
CA ILE A 395 0.17 -11.07 2.18
C ILE A 395 -0.24 -12.52 1.87
N SER A 396 -1.47 -12.93 2.24
CA SER A 396 -2.00 -14.24 1.87
C SER A 396 -2.05 -14.44 0.35
N ALA A 397 -2.45 -13.41 -0.40
CA ALA A 397 -2.49 -13.44 -1.86
C ALA A 397 -1.10 -13.68 -2.46
N MET A 398 -0.08 -12.97 -1.95
CA MET A 398 1.31 -13.16 -2.36
C MET A 398 1.85 -14.56 -2.05
N ALA A 399 1.64 -15.04 -0.82
CA ALA A 399 2.04 -16.39 -0.44
C ALA A 399 1.35 -17.45 -1.32
N THR A 400 0.07 -17.25 -1.63
CA THR A 400 -0.72 -18.15 -2.50
C THR A 400 -0.16 -18.19 -3.92
N LEU A 401 0.11 -17.03 -4.52
CA LEU A 401 0.70 -16.93 -5.87
C LEU A 401 2.13 -17.49 -5.94
N ALA A 402 2.88 -17.37 -4.85
CA ALA A 402 4.21 -17.98 -4.74
C ALA A 402 4.11 -19.50 -4.68
N LEU A 403 3.24 -20.04 -3.83
CA LEU A 403 3.23 -21.45 -3.44
C LEU A 403 2.44 -22.37 -4.38
N ILE A 404 1.29 -21.94 -4.94
CA ILE A 404 0.44 -22.81 -5.78
C ILE A 404 1.25 -23.53 -6.89
N PRO A 405 2.14 -22.85 -7.64
CA PRO A 405 2.90 -23.50 -8.71
C PRO A 405 4.08 -24.35 -8.22
N GLU A 406 4.38 -24.35 -6.92
CA GLU A 406 5.54 -25.02 -6.32
C GLU A 406 5.17 -26.30 -5.56
N VAL A 407 3.88 -26.61 -5.44
CA VAL A 407 3.36 -27.74 -4.64
C VAL A 407 2.46 -28.65 -5.48
N GLY A 408 2.19 -29.86 -4.98
CA GLY A 408 1.26 -30.79 -5.63
C GLY A 408 -0.21 -30.38 -5.51
N ASP A 409 -1.07 -30.92 -6.39
CA ASP A 409 -2.48 -30.55 -6.54
C ASP A 409 -3.28 -30.50 -5.23
N ALA A 410 -3.07 -31.46 -4.32
CA ALA A 410 -3.79 -31.52 -3.06
C ALA A 410 -3.45 -30.32 -2.16
N GLU A 411 -2.17 -29.96 -2.11
CA GLU A 411 -1.68 -28.83 -1.31
C GLU A 411 -2.10 -27.50 -1.94
N ALA A 412 -2.03 -27.40 -3.28
CA ALA A 412 -2.50 -26.24 -4.03
C ALA A 412 -3.98 -25.95 -3.78
N LYS A 413 -4.84 -26.98 -3.78
CA LYS A 413 -6.27 -26.86 -3.42
C LYS A 413 -6.46 -26.34 -2.00
N GLY A 414 -5.65 -26.83 -1.06
CA GLY A 414 -5.66 -26.36 0.33
C GLY A 414 -5.30 -24.88 0.44
N LEU A 415 -4.22 -24.45 -0.22
CA LEU A 415 -3.76 -23.06 -0.23
C LEU A 415 -4.81 -22.12 -0.83
N ALA A 416 -5.42 -22.51 -1.95
CA ALA A 416 -6.51 -21.79 -2.59
C ALA A 416 -7.71 -21.63 -1.65
N ALA A 417 -8.12 -22.72 -0.98
CA ALA A 417 -9.25 -22.69 -0.04
C ALA A 417 -8.97 -21.79 1.18
N ASP A 418 -7.77 -21.86 1.75
CA ASP A 418 -7.38 -21.03 2.90
C ASP A 418 -7.37 -19.55 2.54
N PHE A 419 -6.82 -19.19 1.38
CA PHE A 419 -6.82 -17.80 0.91
C PHE A 419 -8.24 -17.26 0.76
N VAL A 420 -9.11 -18.00 0.08
CA VAL A 420 -10.51 -17.58 -0.12
C VAL A 420 -11.30 -17.51 1.18
N ALA A 421 -10.99 -18.38 2.15
CA ALA A 421 -11.55 -18.28 3.50
C ALA A 421 -11.16 -16.96 4.18
N GLY A 422 -9.90 -16.52 4.04
CA GLY A 422 -9.36 -15.33 4.70
C GLY A 422 -9.68 -13.97 4.06
N ILE A 423 -10.27 -13.92 2.86
CA ILE A 423 -10.62 -12.68 2.15
C ILE A 423 -12.13 -12.46 2.04
N ASP A 424 -12.68 -11.48 2.76
CA ASP A 424 -14.14 -11.20 2.73
C ASP A 424 -14.56 -10.16 1.70
N ARG A 425 -13.65 -9.23 1.39
CA ARG A 425 -13.83 -8.19 0.38
C ARG A 425 -12.47 -7.84 -0.23
N LEU A 426 -12.50 -7.34 -1.46
CA LEU A 426 -11.32 -6.77 -2.09
C LEU A 426 -10.94 -5.45 -1.44
N SER A 427 -9.64 -5.21 -1.34
CA SER A 427 -9.09 -3.91 -0.99
C SER A 427 -9.43 -2.87 -2.08
N PRO A 428 -9.72 -1.60 -1.72
CA PRO A 428 -9.92 -0.54 -2.71
C PRO A 428 -8.65 -0.31 -3.53
N ILE A 429 -8.78 -0.10 -4.84
CA ILE A 429 -7.64 0.04 -5.77
C ILE A 429 -6.71 1.22 -5.43
N GLN A 430 -7.22 2.26 -4.75
CA GLN A 430 -6.44 3.42 -4.31
C GLN A 430 -5.67 3.19 -3.00
N THR A 431 -5.85 2.04 -2.36
CA THR A 431 -5.21 1.76 -1.06
C THR A 431 -3.79 1.24 -1.26
N ASN A 432 -2.87 1.75 -0.46
CA ASN A 432 -1.59 1.12 -0.17
C ASN A 432 -1.32 1.24 1.34
N PHE A 433 -0.47 0.37 1.87
CA PHE A 433 -0.05 0.44 3.27
C PHE A 433 1.42 0.05 3.40
N SER A 434 2.04 0.42 4.51
CA SER A 434 3.34 -0.14 4.93
C SER A 434 3.14 -0.94 6.22
N THR A 435 3.98 -1.92 6.45
CA THR A 435 4.04 -2.64 7.74
C THR A 435 4.80 -1.83 8.79
N ASP A 436 5.61 -0.84 8.37
CA ASP A 436 6.43 0.02 9.23
C ASP A 436 7.27 -0.77 10.26
N ILE A 437 7.67 -2.00 9.89
CA ILE A 437 8.45 -2.89 10.74
C ILE A 437 9.91 -2.46 10.77
N MET A 438 10.50 -2.46 11.96
CA MET A 438 11.92 -2.20 12.13
C MET A 438 12.73 -3.45 11.84
N VAL A 439 13.54 -3.41 10.79
CA VAL A 439 14.51 -4.43 10.43
C VAL A 439 15.84 -4.10 11.08
N THR A 440 16.41 -5.06 11.79
CA THR A 440 17.77 -4.96 12.34
C THR A 440 18.78 -5.44 11.29
N ARG A 441 19.74 -4.59 10.91
CA ARG A 441 20.80 -4.90 9.94
C ARG A 441 21.99 -5.59 10.64
N ALA A 442 22.83 -6.26 9.86
CA ALA A 442 23.94 -7.06 10.37
C ALA A 442 25.02 -6.24 11.12
N ASP A 443 25.11 -4.94 10.83
CA ASP A 443 25.95 -3.96 11.53
C ASP A 443 25.35 -3.47 12.87
N GLY A 444 24.12 -3.89 13.20
CA GLY A 444 23.38 -3.47 14.38
C GLY A 444 22.57 -2.19 14.17
N GLU A 445 22.66 -1.53 13.01
CA GLU A 445 21.78 -0.42 12.66
C GLU A 445 20.35 -0.93 12.40
N THR A 446 19.38 -0.01 12.52
CA THR A 446 17.98 -0.34 12.29
C THR A 446 17.44 0.44 11.09
N TYR A 447 16.67 -0.25 10.26
CA TYR A 447 16.00 0.28 9.08
C TYR A 447 14.50 0.07 9.21
N VAL A 448 13.69 1.10 8.95
CA VAL A 448 12.23 0.92 8.87
C VAL A 448 11.91 0.41 7.48
N ASP A 449 11.24 -0.74 7.37
CA ASP A 449 10.69 -1.21 6.12
C ASP A 449 9.64 -0.20 5.62
N THR A 450 10.01 0.58 4.61
CA THR A 450 9.15 1.59 3.99
C THR A 450 8.47 1.08 2.73
N TYR A 451 8.52 -0.24 2.44
CA TYR A 451 7.80 -0.80 1.32
C TYR A 451 6.30 -0.50 1.42
N ARG A 452 5.69 -0.17 0.28
CA ARG A 452 4.26 0.07 0.16
C ARG A 452 3.61 -1.08 -0.59
N HIS A 453 2.84 -1.89 0.14
CA HIS A 453 2.04 -2.94 -0.45
C HIS A 453 0.86 -2.34 -1.21
N VAL A 454 0.60 -2.85 -2.42
CA VAL A 454 -0.54 -2.47 -3.27
C VAL A 454 -1.53 -3.63 -3.33
N PRO A 455 -2.55 -3.68 -2.45
CA PRO A 455 -3.22 -4.94 -2.13
C PRO A 455 -4.06 -5.54 -3.26
N ALA A 456 -4.89 -4.72 -3.89
CA ALA A 456 -5.99 -5.21 -4.72
C ALA A 456 -5.52 -6.02 -5.94
N GLY A 457 -4.41 -5.62 -6.58
CA GLY A 457 -3.86 -6.31 -7.74
C GLY A 457 -3.43 -7.74 -7.41
N TRP A 458 -2.72 -7.90 -6.29
CA TRP A 458 -2.30 -9.22 -5.81
C TRP A 458 -3.48 -10.08 -5.38
N GLU A 459 -4.45 -9.51 -4.66
CA GLU A 459 -5.68 -10.21 -4.23
C GLU A 459 -6.48 -10.74 -5.42
N VAL A 460 -6.69 -9.90 -6.45
CA VAL A 460 -7.44 -10.28 -7.65
C VAL A 460 -6.72 -11.36 -8.46
N HIS A 461 -5.40 -11.25 -8.61
CA HIS A 461 -4.61 -12.27 -9.28
C HIS A 461 -4.66 -13.60 -8.52
N ALA A 462 -4.47 -13.59 -7.20
CA ALA A 462 -4.53 -14.79 -6.37
C ALA A 462 -5.93 -15.43 -6.41
N LEU A 463 -7.01 -14.65 -6.44
CA LEU A 463 -8.38 -15.16 -6.56
C LEU A 463 -8.59 -15.91 -7.87
N ALA A 464 -8.19 -15.30 -8.99
CA ALA A 464 -8.34 -15.89 -10.31
C ALA A 464 -7.49 -17.16 -10.46
N LYS A 465 -6.29 -17.18 -9.89
CA LYS A 465 -5.40 -18.34 -9.85
C LYS A 465 -5.93 -19.45 -8.95
N SER A 466 -6.59 -19.10 -7.86
CA SER A 466 -7.22 -20.05 -6.93
C SER A 466 -8.49 -20.66 -7.52
N TYR A 467 -9.26 -19.90 -8.30
CA TYR A 467 -10.61 -20.28 -8.74
C TYR A 467 -10.72 -21.69 -9.36
N PRO A 468 -9.85 -22.12 -10.30
CA PRO A 468 -9.91 -23.46 -10.89
C PRO A 468 -9.70 -24.61 -9.89
N LEU A 469 -9.17 -24.33 -8.69
CA LEU A 469 -8.89 -25.32 -7.64
C LEU A 469 -10.04 -25.46 -6.64
N LEU A 470 -11.05 -24.59 -6.71
CA LEU A 470 -12.10 -24.49 -5.71
C LEU A 470 -13.37 -25.24 -6.11
N ALA A 471 -14.18 -25.58 -5.10
CA ALA A 471 -15.52 -26.12 -5.26
C ALA A 471 -16.46 -25.55 -4.18
N GLY A 472 -17.77 -25.74 -4.37
CA GLY A 472 -18.80 -25.36 -3.40
C GLY A 472 -18.76 -23.88 -3.01
N ASP A 473 -18.90 -23.60 -1.71
CA ASP A 473 -19.00 -22.24 -1.17
C ASP A 473 -17.75 -21.39 -1.43
N ALA A 474 -16.57 -22.01 -1.42
CA ALA A 474 -15.32 -21.32 -1.71
C ALA A 474 -15.28 -20.84 -3.17
N ALA A 475 -15.66 -21.69 -4.13
CA ALA A 475 -15.76 -21.29 -5.54
C ALA A 475 -16.82 -20.18 -5.73
N ALA A 476 -17.97 -20.30 -5.06
CA ALA A 476 -19.02 -19.28 -5.11
C ALA A 476 -18.55 -17.93 -4.52
N LYS A 477 -17.80 -17.93 -3.42
CA LYS A 477 -17.21 -16.73 -2.80
C LYS A 477 -16.18 -16.09 -3.73
N ALA A 478 -15.25 -16.87 -4.25
CA ALA A 478 -14.23 -16.40 -5.19
C ALA A 478 -14.86 -15.82 -6.45
N GLY A 479 -15.86 -16.50 -7.03
CA GLY A 479 -16.57 -16.03 -8.21
C GLY A 479 -17.25 -14.67 -8.00
N ARG A 480 -17.90 -14.44 -6.85
CA ARG A 480 -18.49 -13.12 -6.53
C ARG A 480 -17.45 -12.01 -6.43
N LEU A 481 -16.30 -12.29 -5.82
CA LEU A 481 -15.21 -11.30 -5.71
C LEU A 481 -14.58 -11.01 -7.08
N LEU A 482 -14.41 -12.02 -7.93
CA LEU A 482 -13.90 -11.87 -9.29
C LEU A 482 -14.87 -11.09 -10.18
N ASP A 483 -16.17 -11.33 -10.08
CA ASP A 483 -17.20 -10.56 -10.79
C ASP A 483 -17.15 -9.07 -10.42
N GLN A 484 -17.02 -8.76 -9.12
CA GLN A 484 -16.81 -7.38 -8.64
C GLN A 484 -15.53 -6.76 -9.22
N ALA A 485 -14.42 -7.50 -9.23
CA ALA A 485 -13.15 -7.03 -9.78
C ALA A 485 -13.21 -6.78 -11.30
N GLY A 486 -13.88 -7.66 -12.06
CA GLY A 486 -14.04 -7.54 -13.52
C GLY A 486 -14.80 -6.29 -13.96
N ALA A 487 -15.60 -5.70 -13.07
CA ALA A 487 -16.30 -4.44 -13.32
C ALA A 487 -15.46 -3.18 -13.03
N ILE A 488 -14.29 -3.31 -12.39
CA ILE A 488 -13.44 -2.18 -12.02
C ILE A 488 -12.58 -1.74 -13.20
N SER A 489 -12.56 -0.42 -13.45
CA SER A 489 -11.62 0.23 -14.36
C SER A 489 -10.41 0.76 -13.60
N LEU A 490 -9.22 0.60 -14.18
CA LEU A 490 -7.96 1.17 -13.65
C LEU A 490 -7.69 2.59 -14.18
N SER A 491 -8.58 3.17 -14.97
CA SER A 491 -8.44 4.53 -15.52
C SER A 491 -8.73 5.65 -14.49
N ASP A 492 -8.65 5.35 -13.19
CA ASP A 492 -8.85 6.32 -12.12
C ASP A 492 -7.75 7.41 -12.17
N PRO A 493 -8.10 8.71 -12.27
CA PRO A 493 -7.13 9.81 -12.28
C PRO A 493 -6.23 9.90 -11.03
N GLN A 494 -6.59 9.24 -9.92
CA GLN A 494 -5.73 9.11 -8.73
C GLN A 494 -4.66 8.03 -8.91
N LEU A 495 -4.98 6.94 -9.63
CA LEU A 495 -4.03 5.88 -9.98
C LEU A 495 -3.09 6.31 -11.10
N ALA A 496 -3.60 7.07 -12.09
CA ALA A 496 -2.81 7.59 -13.19
C ALA A 496 -1.73 8.61 -12.77
N ARG A 497 -1.70 9.03 -11.50
CA ARG A 497 -0.65 9.88 -10.92
C ARG A 497 0.36 9.12 -10.06
N GLN A 498 0.18 7.80 -9.94
CA GLN A 498 1.01 6.90 -9.15
C GLN A 498 1.35 5.67 -9.99
N ASP A 499 2.24 5.86 -10.97
CA ASP A 499 2.57 4.84 -11.97
C ASP A 499 3.01 3.50 -11.35
N TRP A 500 3.67 3.53 -10.20
CA TRP A 500 4.04 2.33 -9.44
C TRP A 500 2.80 1.57 -8.93
N MET A 501 1.82 2.24 -8.31
CA MET A 501 0.58 1.58 -7.90
C MET A 501 -0.17 1.02 -9.11
N LEU A 502 -0.30 1.83 -10.17
CA LEU A 502 -0.97 1.41 -11.39
C LEU A 502 -0.32 0.15 -11.99
N ALA A 503 1.00 0.04 -11.95
CA ALA A 503 1.73 -1.13 -12.43
C ALA A 503 1.32 -2.43 -11.70
N GLU A 504 1.25 -2.43 -10.37
CA GLU A 504 0.86 -3.63 -9.60
C GLU A 504 -0.62 -3.97 -9.81
N GLN A 505 -1.50 -2.96 -9.87
CA GLN A 505 -2.91 -3.17 -10.18
C GLN A 505 -3.08 -3.77 -11.58
N TYR A 506 -2.40 -3.21 -12.58
CA TYR A 506 -2.44 -3.68 -13.96
C TYR A 506 -1.93 -5.11 -14.09
N MET A 507 -0.80 -5.43 -13.45
CA MET A 507 -0.28 -6.80 -13.40
C MET A 507 -1.28 -7.76 -12.76
N GLY A 508 -1.96 -7.34 -11.69
CA GLY A 508 -2.99 -8.12 -11.03
C GLY A 508 -4.16 -8.47 -11.95
N TRP A 509 -4.73 -7.45 -12.60
CA TRP A 509 -5.85 -7.60 -13.55
C TRP A 509 -5.46 -8.45 -14.77
N ARG A 510 -4.26 -8.22 -15.31
CA ARG A 510 -3.73 -9.03 -16.42
C ARG A 510 -3.52 -10.49 -16.00
N GLY A 511 -2.92 -10.72 -14.83
CA GLY A 511 -2.72 -12.05 -14.28
C GLY A 511 -4.04 -12.79 -14.06
N ALA A 512 -5.07 -12.07 -13.58
CA ALA A 512 -6.40 -12.62 -13.42
C ALA A 512 -7.06 -12.99 -14.76
N ARG A 513 -6.99 -12.11 -15.76
CA ARG A 513 -7.42 -12.43 -17.13
C ARG A 513 -6.73 -13.69 -17.64
N ASP A 514 -5.40 -13.71 -17.62
CA ASP A 514 -4.60 -14.82 -18.16
C ASP A 514 -4.91 -16.15 -17.43
N ALA A 515 -5.12 -16.10 -16.11
CA ALA A 515 -5.50 -17.27 -15.31
C ALA A 515 -6.88 -17.82 -15.70
N LEU A 516 -7.90 -16.95 -15.78
CA LEU A 516 -9.25 -17.35 -16.16
C LEU A 516 -9.32 -17.85 -17.61
N ALA A 517 -8.60 -17.22 -18.54
CA ALA A 517 -8.52 -17.66 -19.93
C ALA A 517 -7.91 -19.06 -20.07
N SER A 518 -6.87 -19.36 -19.26
CA SER A 518 -6.20 -20.66 -19.30
C SER A 518 -7.00 -21.79 -18.64
N GLY A 519 -7.90 -21.46 -17.71
CA GLY A 519 -8.59 -22.42 -16.84
C GLY A 519 -7.66 -23.25 -15.94
N LYS A 520 -6.39 -22.85 -15.81
CA LYS A 520 -5.36 -23.58 -15.06
C LYS A 520 -4.88 -22.76 -13.85
N PRO A 521 -4.57 -23.45 -12.73
CA PRO A 521 -4.00 -22.83 -11.54
C PRO A 521 -2.66 -22.14 -11.80
#